data_AF-A0A0G1XT66-F1
#
_entry.id   AF-A0A0G1XT66-F1
#
_cell.length_a   1.000
_cell.length_b   1.000
_cell.length_c   1.000
_cell.angle_alpha   90.00
_cell.angle_beta   90.00
_cell.angle_gamma   90.00
#
_symmetry.space_group_name_H-M   'P 1'
#
loop_
_entity.id
_entity.type
_entity.pdbx_description
1 polymer ?
#
loop_
_entity_poly.entity_id
_entity_poly.type
_entity_poly.pdbx_seq_one_letter_code
_entity_poly.pdbx_strand_id
1 'polypeptide(L)'
;MTTPSINQRVKATFDASNTSMRTAFSMSPVMPANTPTANAFDWAEAYMEARRLSDPAYLERVQVVVVLMDGGASVCLDGTQDPPGNNCGTSVVPKGLYLEALEEAMSLRDSGVQVYTATFNTSLSLANNAEYYSSNACSWTATSTGGVDQNGCTIEGTNYAYRATTAVEFNQMIEDIINSISSITFNFLTPDGPTTAVLEEGLNRQITLPSNFSCPANGSFVVPLQLSFNGEGTVEISNLNLEYCPN
;
A
#
# COMPACT_ATOMS: atom_id res chain seq x y z
N MET A 1 8.10 -25.80 -34.67
CA MET A 1 7.47 -24.65 -33.99
C MET A 1 7.96 -24.67 -32.56
N THR A 2 8.86 -23.77 -32.22
CA THR A 2 9.54 -23.69 -30.93
C THR A 2 8.76 -22.78 -29.98
N THR A 3 8.32 -23.34 -28.87
CA THR A 3 7.74 -22.65 -27.72
C THR A 3 8.71 -21.58 -27.20
N PRO A 4 8.30 -20.33 -26.95
CA PRO A 4 9.17 -19.37 -26.29
C PRO A 4 9.32 -19.77 -24.81
N SER A 5 10.57 -19.94 -24.38
CA SER A 5 10.96 -20.24 -23.00
C SER A 5 10.89 -19.01 -22.10
N ILE A 6 10.50 -19.23 -20.83
CA ILE A 6 10.35 -18.32 -19.68
C ILE A 6 11.61 -17.49 -19.28
N ASN A 7 12.68 -17.47 -20.07
CA ASN A 7 13.97 -16.84 -19.71
C ASN A 7 14.34 -15.59 -20.51
N GLN A 8 13.41 -14.63 -20.63
CA GLN A 8 13.76 -13.23 -20.86
C GLN A 8 12.98 -12.33 -19.90
N ARG A 9 13.18 -12.54 -18.59
CA ARG A 9 12.89 -11.50 -17.59
C ARG A 9 13.90 -10.39 -17.84
N VAL A 10 13.45 -9.36 -18.55
CA VAL A 10 14.26 -8.19 -18.91
C VAL A 10 14.85 -7.61 -17.63
N LYS A 11 16.18 -7.66 -17.52
CA LYS A 11 16.94 -6.96 -16.50
C LYS A 11 16.90 -5.47 -16.85
N ALA A 12 15.79 -4.82 -16.55
CA ALA A 12 15.69 -3.38 -16.69
C ALA A 12 16.30 -2.74 -15.45
N THR A 13 17.56 -2.34 -15.54
CA THR A 13 18.18 -1.45 -14.55
C THR A 13 17.50 -0.09 -14.70
N PHE A 14 16.51 0.19 -13.86
CA PHE A 14 15.83 1.49 -13.85
C PHE A 14 16.52 2.42 -12.86
N ASP A 15 17.30 3.34 -13.41
CA ASP A 15 17.69 4.59 -12.75
C ASP A 15 16.76 5.69 -13.28
N ALA A 16 15.54 5.75 -12.72
CA ALA A 16 14.56 6.74 -13.14
C ALA A 16 14.78 8.01 -12.32
N SER A 17 15.45 9.00 -12.91
CA SER A 17 15.51 10.34 -12.34
C SER A 17 14.09 10.91 -12.16
N ASN A 18 13.90 11.84 -11.22
CA ASN A 18 12.63 12.55 -11.00
C ASN A 18 12.10 13.18 -12.32
N THR A 19 13.00 13.62 -13.20
CA THR A 19 12.68 14.10 -14.54
C THR A 19 12.09 13.01 -15.43
N SER A 20 12.68 11.83 -15.47
CA SER A 20 12.18 10.69 -16.26
C SER A 20 10.80 10.22 -15.80
N MET A 21 10.54 10.20 -14.50
CA MET A 21 9.19 9.93 -13.95
C MET A 21 8.18 10.99 -14.38
N ARG A 22 8.51 12.28 -14.21
CA ARG A 22 7.62 13.39 -14.60
C ARG A 22 7.31 13.37 -16.10
N THR A 23 8.30 13.05 -16.93
CA THR A 23 8.09 12.89 -18.38
C THR A 23 7.14 11.74 -18.68
N ALA A 24 7.31 10.57 -18.05
CA ALA A 24 6.41 9.44 -18.22
C ALA A 24 4.95 9.76 -17.80
N PHE A 25 4.75 10.48 -16.69
CA PHE A 25 3.42 10.93 -16.27
C PHE A 25 2.81 12.02 -17.17
N SER A 26 3.66 12.89 -17.76
CA SER A 26 3.20 13.95 -18.68
C SER A 26 2.78 13.41 -20.06
N MET A 27 3.28 12.23 -20.42
CA MET A 27 2.82 11.49 -21.59
C MET A 27 1.51 10.78 -21.23
N SER A 28 0.45 11.56 -21.00
CA SER A 28 -0.88 11.06 -20.64
C SER A 28 -1.28 9.94 -21.61
N PRO A 29 -1.21 8.65 -21.20
CA PRO A 29 -1.57 7.58 -22.09
C PRO A 29 -3.07 7.69 -22.37
N VAL A 30 -3.50 7.33 -23.58
CA VAL A 30 -4.92 7.06 -23.82
C VAL A 30 -5.32 5.98 -22.82
N MET A 31 -6.13 6.35 -21.83
CA MET A 31 -6.61 5.43 -20.81
C MET A 31 -7.41 4.33 -21.52
N PRO A 32 -6.98 3.06 -21.44
CA PRO A 32 -7.70 1.97 -22.07
C PRO A 32 -9.12 1.89 -21.48
N ALA A 33 -10.10 1.50 -22.30
CA ALA A 33 -11.49 1.43 -21.88
C ALA A 33 -11.78 0.34 -20.82
N ASN A 34 -10.81 -0.56 -20.58
CA ASN A 34 -10.93 -1.64 -19.61
C ASN A 34 -9.95 -1.46 -18.45
N THR A 35 -10.24 -2.18 -17.37
CA THR A 35 -9.57 -2.11 -16.07
C THR A 35 -8.97 -3.48 -15.72
N PRO A 36 -7.77 -3.80 -16.22
CA PRO A 36 -7.08 -5.06 -15.93
C PRO A 36 -6.42 -5.02 -14.54
N THR A 37 -7.22 -4.94 -13.48
CA THR A 37 -6.72 -4.72 -12.11
C THR A 37 -5.78 -5.83 -11.63
N ALA A 38 -6.11 -7.09 -11.89
CA ALA A 38 -5.25 -8.22 -11.53
C ALA A 38 -3.89 -8.13 -12.22
N ASN A 39 -3.85 -7.80 -13.53
CA ASN A 39 -2.60 -7.60 -14.25
C ASN A 39 -1.77 -6.46 -13.66
N ALA A 40 -2.40 -5.39 -13.19
CA ALA A 40 -1.66 -4.29 -12.57
C ALA A 40 -0.94 -4.75 -11.28
N PHE A 41 -1.58 -5.59 -10.47
CA PHE A 41 -0.96 -6.18 -9.28
C PHE A 41 0.15 -7.18 -9.63
N ASP A 42 -0.09 -8.10 -10.57
CA ASP A 42 0.92 -9.06 -11.06
C ASP A 42 2.17 -8.33 -11.60
N TRP A 43 1.98 -7.27 -12.40
CA TRP A 43 3.09 -6.45 -12.90
C TRP A 43 3.83 -5.71 -11.79
N ALA A 44 3.12 -5.20 -10.77
CA ALA A 44 3.74 -4.57 -9.62
C ALA A 44 4.58 -5.58 -8.84
N GLU A 45 4.07 -6.79 -8.61
CA GLU A 45 4.80 -7.85 -7.91
C GLU A 45 6.06 -8.25 -8.68
N ALA A 46 5.92 -8.50 -9.99
CA ALA A 46 7.05 -8.82 -10.85
C ALA A 46 8.11 -7.72 -10.85
N TYR A 47 7.70 -6.45 -10.81
CA TYR A 47 8.61 -5.32 -10.71
C TYR A 47 9.34 -5.29 -9.35
N MET A 48 8.62 -5.46 -8.24
CA MET A 48 9.22 -5.48 -6.90
C MET A 48 10.19 -6.66 -6.75
N GLU A 49 9.83 -7.86 -7.23
CA GLU A 49 10.72 -9.03 -7.17
C GLU A 49 11.96 -8.84 -8.04
N ALA A 50 11.83 -8.25 -9.23
CA ALA A 50 12.97 -7.92 -10.06
C ALA A 50 13.93 -6.95 -9.36
N ARG A 51 13.39 -5.96 -8.62
CA ARG A 51 14.19 -5.04 -7.80
C ARG A 51 14.90 -5.75 -6.65
N ARG A 52 14.18 -6.60 -5.91
CA ARG A 52 14.70 -7.42 -4.81
C ARG A 52 15.90 -8.26 -5.22
N LEU A 53 15.84 -8.86 -6.42
CA LEU A 53 16.95 -9.66 -6.97
C LEU A 53 18.13 -8.81 -7.44
N SER A 54 17.93 -7.51 -7.69
CA SER A 54 18.93 -6.61 -8.27
C SER A 54 19.65 -5.71 -7.25
N ASP A 55 19.02 -5.44 -6.10
CA ASP A 55 19.54 -4.56 -5.04
C ASP A 55 19.26 -5.22 -3.67
N PRO A 56 20.27 -5.81 -3.00
CA PRO A 56 20.09 -6.44 -1.68
C PRO A 56 19.56 -5.47 -0.60
N ALA A 57 19.86 -4.17 -0.71
CA ALA A 57 19.33 -3.16 0.21
C ALA A 57 17.84 -2.85 -0.03
N TYR A 58 17.27 -3.35 -1.13
CA TYR A 58 15.85 -3.20 -1.44
C TYR A 58 14.94 -3.93 -0.45
N LEU A 59 15.44 -5.00 0.18
CA LEU A 59 14.74 -5.74 1.24
C LEU A 59 14.62 -4.95 2.55
N GLU A 60 15.46 -3.93 2.74
CA GLU A 60 15.47 -3.10 3.95
C GLU A 60 14.62 -1.83 3.79
N ARG A 61 14.04 -1.60 2.60
CA ARG A 61 13.23 -0.42 2.30
C ARG A 61 11.74 -0.75 2.42
N VAL A 62 10.97 0.23 2.89
CA VAL A 62 9.51 0.17 2.80
C VAL A 62 9.11 0.19 1.33
N GLN A 63 8.36 -0.82 0.91
CA GLN A 63 7.85 -0.95 -0.45
C GLN A 63 6.39 -0.55 -0.46
N VAL A 64 6.04 0.39 -1.32
CA VAL A 64 4.69 0.96 -1.42
C VAL A 64 4.19 0.83 -2.84
N VAL A 65 2.96 0.36 -2.99
CA VAL A 65 2.18 0.41 -4.23
C VAL A 65 0.95 1.28 -3.98
N VAL A 66 0.76 2.31 -4.79
CA VAL A 66 -0.45 3.14 -4.77
C VAL A 66 -1.26 2.85 -6.03
N VAL A 67 -2.48 2.35 -5.85
CA VAL A 67 -3.40 2.02 -6.94
C VAL A 67 -4.48 3.06 -7.03
N LEU A 68 -4.51 3.80 -8.13
CA LEU A 68 -5.57 4.77 -8.44
C LEU A 68 -6.59 4.10 -9.37
N MET A 69 -7.86 4.11 -9.00
CA MET A 69 -8.94 3.43 -9.74
C MET A 69 -10.17 4.33 -9.89
N ASP A 70 -10.80 4.31 -11.06
CA ASP A 70 -12.09 4.96 -11.31
C ASP A 70 -13.22 3.96 -11.60
N GLY A 71 -12.91 2.67 -11.71
CA GLY A 71 -13.85 1.60 -12.04
C GLY A 71 -13.47 0.25 -11.45
N GLY A 72 -14.36 -0.73 -11.61
CA GLY A 72 -14.10 -2.12 -11.20
C GLY A 72 -13.26 -2.89 -12.24
N ALA A 73 -12.67 -4.00 -11.81
CA ALA A 73 -11.95 -4.91 -12.70
C ALA A 73 -12.86 -5.40 -13.85
N SER A 74 -12.32 -5.45 -15.07
CA SER A 74 -13.07 -5.84 -16.29
C SER A 74 -12.29 -6.74 -17.25
N VAL A 75 -11.06 -7.12 -16.90
CA VAL A 75 -10.20 -8.03 -17.69
C VAL A 75 -9.50 -9.00 -16.75
N CYS A 76 -9.45 -10.26 -17.14
CA CYS A 76 -8.74 -11.32 -16.43
C CYS A 76 -7.24 -11.29 -16.74
N LEU A 77 -6.42 -11.96 -15.92
CA LEU A 77 -4.96 -12.05 -16.10
C LEU A 77 -4.56 -12.58 -17.48
N ASP A 78 -5.31 -13.54 -18.03
CA ASP A 78 -5.09 -14.12 -19.35
C ASP A 78 -5.45 -13.19 -20.52
N GLY A 79 -5.91 -11.97 -20.23
CA GLY A 79 -6.29 -10.96 -21.20
C GLY A 79 -7.70 -11.13 -21.77
N THR A 80 -8.47 -12.10 -21.28
CA THR A 80 -9.87 -12.26 -21.68
C THR A 80 -10.75 -11.18 -21.03
N GLN A 81 -11.63 -10.60 -21.84
CA GLN A 81 -12.69 -9.70 -21.37
C GLN A 81 -13.93 -10.53 -21.06
N ASP A 82 -14.61 -10.20 -19.98
CA ASP A 82 -15.82 -10.92 -19.55
C ASP A 82 -16.96 -10.75 -20.57
N PRO A 83 -17.51 -11.83 -21.17
CA PRO A 83 -18.91 -11.84 -21.57
C PRO A 83 -19.75 -12.04 -20.30
N PRO A 84 -21.01 -11.55 -20.23
CA PRO A 84 -21.75 -11.38 -18.96
C PRO A 84 -21.74 -12.67 -18.13
N GLY A 85 -20.86 -12.74 -17.13
CA GLY A 85 -20.57 -14.03 -16.50
C GLY A 85 -19.53 -14.04 -15.38
N ASN A 86 -18.74 -12.98 -15.18
CA ASN A 86 -17.72 -12.84 -14.14
C ASN A 86 -16.79 -14.06 -14.01
N ASN A 87 -16.25 -14.62 -15.09
CA ASN A 87 -15.44 -15.85 -15.00
C ASN A 87 -14.06 -15.70 -15.64
N CYS A 88 -13.03 -15.56 -14.80
CA CYS A 88 -11.62 -15.71 -15.12
C CYS A 88 -11.18 -17.16 -14.96
N GLY A 89 -10.59 -17.71 -16.02
CA GLY A 89 -10.01 -19.05 -16.06
C GLY A 89 -10.88 -20.13 -16.72
N THR A 90 -10.22 -21.15 -17.25
CA THR A 90 -10.81 -22.38 -17.81
C THR A 90 -10.97 -23.50 -16.76
N SER A 91 -10.78 -23.18 -15.46
CA SER A 91 -10.68 -24.17 -14.39
C SER A 91 -12.06 -24.57 -13.85
N VAL A 92 -12.13 -25.74 -13.20
CA VAL A 92 -13.37 -26.40 -12.70
C VAL A 92 -14.17 -25.55 -11.68
N VAL A 93 -13.58 -24.48 -11.17
CA VAL A 93 -14.26 -23.43 -10.39
C VAL A 93 -14.00 -22.09 -11.06
N PRO A 94 -15.04 -21.43 -11.63
CA PRO A 94 -14.88 -20.09 -12.19
C PRO A 94 -14.46 -19.10 -11.10
N LYS A 95 -13.45 -18.25 -11.37
CA LYS A 95 -13.04 -17.17 -10.46
C LYS A 95 -13.60 -15.84 -10.96
N GLY A 96 -14.20 -15.04 -10.08
CA GLY A 96 -14.57 -13.66 -10.42
C GLY A 96 -13.36 -12.78 -10.71
N LEU A 97 -13.51 -11.79 -11.61
CA LEU A 97 -12.53 -10.71 -11.84
C LEU A 97 -12.04 -10.04 -10.55
N TYR A 98 -12.97 -9.87 -9.61
CA TYR A 98 -12.68 -9.35 -8.27
C TYR A 98 -11.79 -10.29 -7.46
N LEU A 99 -12.10 -11.59 -7.46
CA LEU A 99 -11.36 -12.58 -6.68
C LEU A 99 -9.94 -12.74 -7.22
N GLU A 100 -9.77 -12.75 -8.54
CA GLU A 100 -8.44 -12.79 -9.17
C GLU A 100 -7.61 -11.55 -8.79
N ALA A 101 -8.17 -10.34 -8.87
CA ALA A 101 -7.48 -9.14 -8.43
C ALA A 101 -7.17 -9.13 -6.91
N LEU A 102 -8.05 -9.70 -6.10
CA LEU A 102 -7.84 -9.83 -4.65
C LEU A 102 -6.67 -10.78 -4.33
N GLU A 103 -6.60 -11.93 -5.00
CA GLU A 103 -5.51 -12.90 -4.82
C GLU A 103 -4.15 -12.28 -5.17
N GLU A 104 -4.06 -11.53 -6.28
CA GLU A 104 -2.82 -10.84 -6.67
C GLU A 104 -2.45 -9.73 -5.67
N ALA A 105 -3.44 -8.96 -5.19
CA ALA A 105 -3.22 -7.96 -4.14
C ALA A 105 -2.79 -8.60 -2.81
N MET A 106 -3.26 -9.81 -2.48
CA MET A 106 -2.79 -10.57 -1.33
C MET A 106 -1.34 -11.01 -1.48
N SER A 107 -0.95 -11.53 -2.65
CA SER A 107 0.44 -11.96 -2.90
C SER A 107 1.44 -10.82 -2.68
N LEU A 108 1.11 -9.61 -3.15
CA LEU A 108 1.88 -8.39 -2.89
C LEU A 108 2.01 -8.09 -1.39
N ARG A 109 0.89 -8.11 -0.66
CA ARG A 109 0.86 -7.84 0.79
C ARG A 109 1.64 -8.87 1.59
N ASP A 110 1.49 -10.15 1.25
CA ASP A 110 2.21 -11.26 1.88
C ASP A 110 3.73 -11.17 1.63
N SER A 111 4.13 -10.50 0.55
CA SER A 111 5.53 -10.15 0.25
C SER A 111 6.06 -8.94 1.04
N GLY A 112 5.25 -8.35 1.93
CA GLY A 112 5.62 -7.20 2.76
C GLY A 112 5.42 -5.84 2.09
N VAL A 113 4.73 -5.79 0.94
CA VAL A 113 4.43 -4.53 0.24
C VAL A 113 3.20 -3.87 0.86
N GLN A 114 3.29 -2.57 1.14
CA GLN A 114 2.15 -1.75 1.55
C GLN A 114 1.36 -1.31 0.32
N VAL A 115 0.13 -1.77 0.22
CA VAL A 115 -0.78 -1.50 -0.89
C VAL A 115 -1.80 -0.44 -0.46
N TYR A 116 -1.67 0.76 -1.00
CA TYR A 116 -2.63 1.83 -0.89
C TYR A 116 -3.59 1.78 -2.07
N THR A 117 -4.89 1.92 -1.81
CA THR A 117 -5.91 1.99 -2.86
C THR A 117 -6.68 3.29 -2.76
N ALA A 118 -6.91 3.92 -3.90
CA ALA A 118 -7.57 5.19 -4.00
C ALA A 118 -8.61 5.13 -5.11
N THR A 119 -9.88 5.32 -4.78
CA THR A 119 -10.96 5.27 -5.74
C THR A 119 -11.52 6.66 -6.03
N PHE A 120 -11.70 6.99 -7.31
CA PHE A 120 -12.43 8.18 -7.75
C PHE A 120 -13.75 7.77 -8.40
N ASN A 121 -14.74 7.45 -7.56
CA ASN A 121 -16.04 6.95 -8.04
C ASN A 121 -17.16 7.14 -6.99
N THR A 122 -18.38 7.39 -7.45
CA THR A 122 -19.59 7.48 -6.64
C THR A 122 -20.13 6.13 -6.18
N SER A 123 -19.70 5.01 -6.77
CA SER A 123 -20.11 3.66 -6.39
C SER A 123 -19.44 3.18 -5.11
N LEU A 124 -20.26 2.87 -4.09
CA LEU A 124 -19.80 2.28 -2.82
C LEU A 124 -19.26 0.86 -3.00
N SER A 125 -19.86 0.04 -3.89
CA SER A 125 -19.39 -1.33 -4.08
C SER A 125 -17.98 -1.39 -4.66
N LEU A 126 -17.61 -0.43 -5.51
CA LEU A 126 -16.26 -0.34 -6.06
C LEU A 126 -15.25 0.14 -5.02
N ALA A 127 -15.64 1.09 -4.17
CA ALA A 127 -14.82 1.53 -3.05
C ALA A 127 -14.57 0.39 -2.06
N ASN A 128 -15.60 -0.38 -1.71
CA ASN A 128 -15.46 -1.56 -0.85
C ASN A 128 -14.50 -2.56 -1.49
N ASN A 129 -14.66 -2.86 -2.79
CA ASN A 129 -13.75 -3.78 -3.48
C ASN A 129 -12.28 -3.33 -3.40
N ALA A 130 -12.02 -2.04 -3.62
CA ALA A 130 -10.68 -1.48 -3.50
C ALA A 130 -10.13 -1.61 -2.07
N GLU A 131 -10.97 -1.41 -1.05
CA GLU A 131 -10.57 -1.57 0.35
C GLU A 131 -9.99 -2.96 0.65
N TYR A 132 -10.58 -4.03 0.09
CA TYR A 132 -10.06 -5.40 0.26
C TYR A 132 -8.73 -5.66 -0.46
N TYR A 133 -8.42 -4.90 -1.52
CA TYR A 133 -7.12 -4.97 -2.18
C TYR A 133 -6.03 -4.24 -1.38
N SER A 134 -6.42 -3.26 -0.56
CA SER A 134 -5.49 -2.46 0.25
C SER A 134 -4.84 -3.24 1.39
N SER A 135 -3.82 -2.68 2.04
CA SER A 135 -3.23 -3.25 3.26
C SER A 135 -4.04 -3.06 4.54
N ASN A 136 -5.29 -2.58 4.46
CA ASN A 136 -6.20 -2.63 5.60
C ASN A 136 -6.42 -4.09 6.03
N ALA A 137 -6.57 -4.30 7.34
CA ALA A 137 -6.85 -5.62 7.88
C ALA A 137 -8.31 -6.00 7.57
N CYS A 138 -8.51 -6.78 6.52
CA CYS A 138 -9.82 -7.16 6.03
C CYS A 138 -10.11 -8.63 6.31
N SER A 139 -11.35 -8.93 6.72
CA SER A 139 -11.83 -10.30 6.84
C SER A 139 -12.78 -10.62 5.68
N TRP A 140 -12.58 -11.78 5.05
CA TRP A 140 -13.38 -12.19 3.90
C TRP A 140 -13.45 -13.72 3.81
N THR A 141 -14.48 -14.25 3.14
CA THR A 141 -14.58 -15.69 2.88
C THR A 141 -14.92 -15.96 1.41
N ALA A 142 -14.19 -16.88 0.78
CA ALA A 142 -14.52 -17.31 -0.57
C ALA A 142 -15.89 -17.98 -0.59
N THR A 143 -16.77 -17.57 -1.49
CA THR A 143 -18.06 -18.22 -1.68
C THR A 143 -17.91 -19.41 -2.62
N SER A 144 -18.78 -20.41 -2.46
CA SER A 144 -18.83 -21.60 -3.33
C SER A 144 -19.06 -21.30 -4.81
N THR A 145 -19.43 -20.06 -5.15
CA THR A 145 -19.66 -19.59 -6.52
C THR A 145 -18.50 -18.74 -7.07
N GLY A 146 -17.32 -18.78 -6.44
CA GLY A 146 -16.14 -18.03 -6.89
C GLY A 146 -16.19 -16.53 -6.60
N GLY A 147 -17.09 -16.10 -5.72
CA GLY A 147 -17.16 -14.75 -5.18
C GLY A 147 -16.52 -14.65 -3.79
N VAL A 148 -16.70 -13.51 -3.15
CA VAL A 148 -16.18 -13.26 -1.80
C VAL A 148 -17.30 -12.65 -0.96
N ASP A 149 -17.53 -13.23 0.22
CA ASP A 149 -18.31 -12.60 1.26
C ASP A 149 -17.41 -11.67 2.08
N GLN A 150 -17.82 -10.42 2.16
CA GLN A 150 -17.06 -9.29 2.64
C GLN A 150 -17.45 -9.01 4.09
N ASN A 151 -16.61 -9.39 5.05
CA ASN A 151 -16.92 -9.29 6.49
C ASN A 151 -16.44 -7.96 7.13
N GLY A 152 -16.05 -7.01 6.28
CA GLY A 152 -15.56 -5.69 6.67
C GLY A 152 -14.05 -5.65 6.87
N CYS A 153 -13.53 -4.42 6.88
CA CYS A 153 -12.13 -4.12 7.16
C CYS A 153 -12.02 -3.29 8.44
N THR A 154 -10.96 -3.55 9.20
CA THR A 154 -10.58 -2.79 10.39
C THR A 154 -9.34 -1.96 10.08
N ILE A 155 -9.38 -0.69 10.46
CA ILE A 155 -8.23 0.21 10.35
C ILE A 155 -7.47 0.18 11.68
N GLU A 156 -6.32 -0.48 11.69
CA GLU A 156 -5.42 -0.53 12.84
C GLU A 156 -4.21 0.37 12.57
N GLY A 157 -4.32 1.65 12.94
CA GLY A 157 -3.28 2.65 12.69
C GLY A 157 -3.45 3.31 11.32
N THR A 158 -2.57 2.98 10.38
CA THR A 158 -2.55 3.59 9.05
C THR A 158 -3.75 3.12 8.21
N ASN A 159 -4.49 4.07 7.63
CA ASN A 159 -5.48 3.76 6.61
C ASN A 159 -4.79 3.57 5.25
N TYR A 160 -5.13 2.48 4.54
CA TYR A 160 -4.61 2.16 3.22
C TYR A 160 -5.68 2.26 2.11
N ALA A 161 -6.94 2.53 2.45
CA ALA A 161 -8.03 2.63 1.49
C ALA A 161 -8.70 3.99 1.53
N TYR A 162 -8.74 4.66 0.39
CA TYR A 162 -9.26 6.01 0.25
C TYR A 162 -10.27 6.09 -0.88
N ARG A 163 -11.21 7.03 -0.73
CA ARG A 163 -12.27 7.26 -1.70
C ARG A 163 -12.52 8.75 -1.85
N ALA A 164 -12.66 9.17 -3.09
CA ALA A 164 -13.10 10.47 -3.50
C ALA A 164 -14.27 10.35 -4.50
N THR A 165 -15.20 11.28 -4.42
CA THR A 165 -16.33 11.41 -5.35
C THR A 165 -16.33 12.76 -6.07
N THR A 166 -15.57 13.73 -5.54
CA THR A 166 -15.41 15.07 -6.11
C THR A 166 -13.93 15.41 -6.32
N ALA A 167 -13.63 16.38 -7.20
CA ALA A 167 -12.26 16.80 -7.44
C ALA A 167 -11.55 17.34 -6.19
N VAL A 168 -12.30 17.97 -5.28
CA VAL A 168 -11.76 18.46 -4.00
C VAL A 168 -11.38 17.28 -3.11
N GLU A 169 -12.26 16.29 -2.99
CA GLU A 169 -11.97 15.05 -2.25
C GLU A 169 -10.83 14.27 -2.88
N PHE A 170 -10.68 14.32 -4.21
CA PHE A 170 -9.57 13.66 -4.90
C PHE A 170 -8.22 14.26 -4.50
N ASN A 171 -8.12 15.59 -4.50
CA ASN A 171 -6.89 16.26 -4.06
C ASN A 171 -6.57 15.94 -2.60
N GLN A 172 -7.58 16.01 -1.72
CA GLN A 172 -7.41 15.66 -0.30
C GLN A 172 -6.96 14.20 -0.13
N MET A 173 -7.58 13.27 -0.87
CA MET A 173 -7.20 11.86 -0.86
C MET A 173 -5.73 11.64 -1.24
N ILE A 174 -5.24 12.33 -2.28
CA ILE A 174 -3.83 12.23 -2.68
C ILE A 174 -2.91 12.81 -1.60
N GLU A 175 -3.26 13.94 -1.00
CA GLU A 175 -2.52 14.52 0.12
C GLU A 175 -2.47 13.58 1.33
N ASP A 176 -3.60 12.96 1.70
CA ASP A 176 -3.68 12.03 2.82
C ASP A 176 -2.83 10.77 2.58
N ILE A 177 -2.80 10.26 1.35
CA ILE A 177 -1.93 9.13 0.96
C ILE A 177 -0.46 9.53 1.05
N ILE A 178 -0.08 10.69 0.52
CA ILE A 178 1.30 11.20 0.60
C ILE A 178 1.71 11.33 2.06
N ASN A 179 0.91 12.00 2.87
CA ASN A 179 1.17 12.20 4.29
C ASN A 179 1.32 10.87 5.03
N SER A 180 0.46 9.89 4.73
CA SER A 180 0.54 8.54 5.30
C SER A 180 1.87 7.86 4.97
N ILE A 181 2.35 7.97 3.73
CA ILE A 181 3.60 7.36 3.27
C ILE A 181 4.82 8.10 3.84
N SER A 182 4.80 9.43 3.84
CA SER A 182 5.92 10.28 4.23
C SER A 182 5.94 10.63 5.73
N SER A 183 5.01 10.09 6.52
CA SER A 183 4.98 10.38 7.96
C SER A 183 6.25 9.90 8.65
N ILE A 184 6.71 10.70 9.62
CA ILE A 184 7.85 10.35 10.46
C ILE A 184 7.36 9.38 11.53
N THR A 185 8.06 8.29 11.75
CA THR A 185 7.77 7.36 12.85
C THR A 185 8.84 7.47 13.93
N PHE A 186 8.40 7.60 15.18
CA PHE A 186 9.22 7.46 16.35
C PHE A 186 9.13 6.02 16.85
N ASN A 187 10.27 5.33 16.85
CA ASN A 187 10.42 4.04 17.48
C ASN A 187 11.07 4.24 18.86
N PHE A 188 10.39 3.75 19.88
CA PHE A 188 10.85 3.70 21.27
C PHE A 188 11.22 2.26 21.60
N LEU A 189 12.43 2.02 22.07
CA LEU A 189 12.80 0.73 22.65
C LEU A 189 12.40 0.74 24.12
N THR A 190 11.37 -0.03 24.47
CA THR A 190 10.98 -0.27 25.86
C THR A 190 11.50 -1.64 26.33
N PRO A 191 11.52 -1.91 27.65
CA PRO A 191 11.89 -3.22 28.18
C PRO A 191 11.04 -4.38 27.63
N ASP A 192 9.80 -4.09 27.20
CA ASP A 192 8.84 -5.06 26.67
C ASP A 192 8.90 -5.18 25.13
N GLY A 193 9.72 -4.37 24.45
CA GLY A 193 9.93 -4.41 23.00
C GLY A 193 9.89 -3.03 22.32
N PRO A 194 10.13 -2.99 21.00
CA PRO A 194 9.97 -1.76 20.22
C PRO A 194 8.50 -1.35 20.17
N THR A 195 8.25 -0.05 20.27
CA THR A 195 6.92 0.55 20.12
C THR A 195 7.01 1.75 19.19
N THR A 196 5.99 1.96 18.37
CA THR A 196 6.01 2.97 17.30
C THR A 196 4.91 4.00 17.51
N ALA A 197 5.26 5.28 17.38
CA ALA A 197 4.31 6.38 17.28
C ALA A 197 4.51 7.12 15.96
N VAL A 198 3.41 7.44 15.29
CA VAL A 198 3.43 8.21 14.03
C VAL A 198 3.38 9.70 14.38
N LEU A 199 4.29 10.48 13.80
CA LEU A 199 4.32 11.92 13.87
C LEU A 199 3.86 12.48 12.52
N GLU A 200 2.70 13.12 12.54
CA GLU A 200 2.21 13.92 11.42
C GLU A 200 2.97 15.25 11.32
N GLU A 201 3.07 15.79 10.11
CA GLU A 201 3.60 17.14 9.89
C GLU A 201 2.77 18.20 10.64
N GLY A 202 3.42 19.18 11.28
CA GLY A 202 2.75 20.35 11.83
C GLY A 202 3.42 20.92 13.08
N LEU A 203 2.81 21.97 13.64
CA LEU A 203 3.29 22.64 14.85
C LEU A 203 2.66 22.04 16.11
N ASN A 204 3.40 22.01 17.21
CA ASN A 204 2.94 21.56 18.54
C ASN A 204 2.34 20.15 18.53
N ARG A 205 2.97 19.23 17.79
CA ARG A 205 2.54 17.84 17.73
C ARG A 205 2.91 17.12 19.02
N GLN A 206 1.93 16.44 19.61
CA GLN A 206 2.11 15.65 20.82
C GLN A 206 2.31 14.18 20.44
N ILE A 207 3.40 13.60 20.91
CA ILE A 207 3.61 12.15 20.85
C ILE A 207 3.40 11.60 22.25
N THR A 208 2.43 10.71 22.41
CA THR A 208 2.19 10.03 23.68
C THR A 208 3.11 8.83 23.77
N LEU A 209 3.88 8.75 24.87
CA LEU A 209 4.66 7.55 25.15
C LEU A 209 3.71 6.36 25.33
N PRO A 210 4.05 5.17 24.79
CA PRO A 210 3.20 4.02 24.90
C PRO A 210 3.05 3.57 26.36
N SER A 211 1.93 2.93 26.69
CA SER A 211 1.56 2.63 28.08
C SER A 211 2.51 1.67 28.82
N ASN A 212 3.31 0.90 28.07
CA ASN A 212 4.37 0.02 28.58
C ASN A 212 5.71 0.76 28.81
N PHE A 213 5.77 2.06 28.56
CA PHE A 213 6.93 2.87 28.89
C PHE A 213 7.01 3.05 30.42
N SER A 214 7.93 2.33 31.07
CA SER A 214 8.09 2.38 32.52
C SER A 214 9.13 3.40 32.96
N CYS A 215 8.76 4.27 33.90
CA CYS A 215 9.67 5.17 34.57
C CYS A 215 10.50 4.40 35.62
N PRO A 216 11.85 4.45 35.58
CA PRO A 216 12.63 3.94 36.69
C PRO A 216 12.33 4.76 37.96
N ALA A 217 12.12 4.06 39.08
CA ALA A 217 11.74 4.69 40.34
C ALA A 217 12.79 5.66 40.90
N ASN A 218 14.06 5.49 40.55
CA ASN A 218 15.18 6.33 40.96
C ASN A 218 16.27 6.36 39.89
N GLY A 219 16.90 7.52 39.68
CA GLY A 219 18.12 7.67 38.88
C GLY A 219 17.92 8.38 37.53
N SER A 220 19.00 8.46 36.75
CA SER A 220 18.96 8.89 35.35
C SER A 220 18.74 7.68 34.44
N PHE A 221 18.01 7.88 33.34
CA PHE A 221 17.86 6.87 32.31
C PHE A 221 17.96 7.50 30.93
N VAL A 222 18.31 6.68 29.95
CA VAL A 222 18.44 7.07 28.55
C VAL A 222 17.31 6.43 27.78
N VAL A 223 16.52 7.24 27.08
CA VAL A 223 15.51 6.75 26.13
C VAL A 223 16.12 6.80 24.75
N PRO A 224 16.45 5.66 24.12
CA PRO A 224 16.81 5.65 22.72
C PRO A 224 15.56 6.00 21.90
N LEU A 225 15.58 7.18 21.30
CA LEU A 225 14.60 7.59 20.31
C LEU A 225 15.18 7.28 18.93
N GLN A 226 14.52 6.41 18.19
CA GLN A 226 14.86 6.18 16.80
C GLN A 226 13.81 6.84 15.92
N LEU A 227 14.26 7.78 15.10
CA LEU A 227 13.45 8.41 14.07
C LEU A 227 13.60 7.62 12.78
N SER A 228 12.47 7.24 12.19
CA SER A 228 12.43 6.63 10.87
C SER A 228 11.56 7.49 9.96
N PHE A 229 12.09 7.80 8.79
CA PHE A 229 11.39 8.56 7.75
C PHE A 229 11.54 7.80 6.45
N ASN A 230 10.42 7.59 5.76
CA ASN A 230 10.42 6.92 4.47
C ASN A 230 10.59 7.96 3.37
N GLY A 231 11.73 7.94 2.68
CA GLY A 231 12.00 8.76 1.50
C GLY A 231 13.32 9.52 1.55
N GLU A 232 13.52 10.40 0.57
CA GLU A 232 14.64 11.35 0.53
C GLU A 232 14.15 12.73 0.99
N GLY A 233 14.87 13.37 1.90
CA GLY A 233 14.50 14.69 2.41
C GLY A 233 15.23 15.09 3.69
N THR A 234 14.93 16.29 4.18
CA THR A 234 15.39 16.77 5.48
C THR A 234 14.20 16.84 6.43
N VAL A 235 14.30 16.12 7.54
CA VAL A 235 13.36 16.22 8.65
C VAL A 235 13.94 17.19 9.67
N GLU A 236 13.30 18.34 9.85
CA GLU A 236 13.63 19.25 10.95
C GLU A 236 12.69 19.01 12.12
N ILE A 237 13.25 18.58 13.24
CA ILE A 237 12.53 18.48 14.50
C ILE A 237 13.16 19.46 15.46
N SER A 238 12.40 20.47 15.85
CA SER A 238 12.85 21.54 16.74
C SER A 238 11.88 21.70 17.91
N ASN A 239 12.37 22.30 19.00
CA ASN A 239 11.58 22.61 20.18
C ASN A 239 10.89 21.39 20.82
N LEU A 240 11.58 20.24 20.83
CA LEU A 240 11.12 19.03 21.51
C LEU A 240 10.98 19.29 23.01
N ASN A 241 9.75 19.20 23.50
CA ASN A 241 9.47 19.12 24.92
C ASN A 241 9.06 17.69 25.28
N LEU A 242 9.80 17.07 26.19
CA LEU A 242 9.53 15.72 26.65
C LEU A 242 8.93 15.82 28.05
N GLU A 243 7.62 15.62 28.15
CA GLU A 243 6.95 15.45 29.44
C GLU A 243 6.85 13.94 29.71
N TYR A 244 7.71 13.46 30.61
CA TYR A 244 7.79 12.05 30.97
C TYR A 244 7.85 11.93 32.49
N CYS A 245 7.16 10.93 33.04
CA CYS A 245 7.16 10.65 34.48
C CYS A 245 6.83 11.88 35.34
N PRO A 246 5.72 12.61 35.09
CA PRO A 246 5.32 13.69 35.99
C PRO A 246 5.07 13.09 37.37
N ASN A 247 5.78 13.61 38.39
CA ASN A 247 5.53 13.27 39.79
C ASN A 247 4.11 13.65 40.22
#